data_AF-A0A814NP76-F1
#
_entry.id   AF-A0A814NP76-F1
#
_cell.length_a   1.000
_cell.length_b   1.000
_cell.length_c   1.000
_cell.angle_alpha   90.00
_cell.angle_beta   90.00
_cell.angle_gamma   90.00
#
_symmetry.space_group_name_H-M   'P 1'
#
loop_
_entity.id
_entity.type
_entity.pdbx_description
1 polymer ?
#
loop_
_entity_poly.entity_id
_entity_poly.type
_entity_poly.pdbx_seq_one_letter_code
_entity_poly.pdbx_strand_id
1 'polypeptide(L)'
;MMTIKTDDDIFLNTYLLVNIIDIALMNMANNQLKLEYNYSDTSAIIYGIEIRNAYVVRNSNDQYLVNTCYIVTNDEYPCKNYPRYMSGFGYIVNYNARLKLLCTFFELKNCFICLMYT
;
A
#
# COMPACT_ATOMS: atom_id res chain seq x y z
N MET A 1 16.77 -0.70 0.65
CA MET A 1 16.44 -0.38 -0.76
C MET A 1 14.98 0.05 -0.85
N MET A 2 14.71 1.17 -1.53
CA MET A 2 13.35 1.65 -1.81
C MET A 2 12.92 1.21 -3.21
N THR A 3 11.63 0.91 -3.39
CA THR A 3 11.05 0.55 -4.70
C THR A 3 9.83 1.42 -4.94
N ILE A 4 9.64 1.86 -6.18
CA ILE A 4 8.52 2.69 -6.59
C ILE A 4 7.62 1.85 -7.47
N LYS A 5 6.31 1.88 -7.20
CA LYS A 5 5.28 1.43 -8.12
C LYS A 5 4.53 2.66 -8.61
N THR A 6 4.26 2.72 -9.91
CA THR A 6 3.38 3.71 -10.53
C THR A 6 2.72 3.07 -11.76
N ASP A 7 1.74 3.74 -12.34
CA ASP A 7 1.14 3.35 -13.62
C ASP A 7 1.95 3.97 -14.78
N ASP A 8 1.76 3.46 -15.99
CA ASP A 8 2.53 3.87 -17.18
C ASP A 8 2.09 5.23 -17.76
N ASP A 9 0.96 5.74 -17.32
CA ASP A 9 0.37 7.03 -17.70
C ASP A 9 0.68 8.18 -16.71
N ILE A 10 1.54 7.93 -15.72
CA ILE A 10 1.89 8.90 -14.69
C ILE A 10 3.21 9.59 -14.98
N PHE A 11 3.20 10.92 -14.95
CA PHE A 11 4.43 11.71 -14.98
C PHE A 11 5.14 11.68 -13.60
N LEU A 12 6.41 11.27 -13.60
CA LEU A 12 7.26 11.28 -12.41
C LEU A 12 8.29 12.42 -12.48
N ASN A 13 8.19 13.38 -11.55
CA ASN A 13 9.27 14.33 -11.30
C ASN A 13 10.39 13.63 -10.52
N THR A 14 11.39 13.12 -11.24
CA THR A 14 12.49 12.33 -10.67
C THR A 14 13.37 13.12 -9.72
N TYR A 15 13.56 14.43 -9.92
CA TYR A 15 14.31 15.28 -9.00
C TYR A 15 13.62 15.41 -7.63
N LEU A 16 12.31 15.69 -7.64
CA LEU A 16 11.54 15.76 -6.40
C LEU A 16 11.48 14.40 -5.70
N LEU A 17 11.35 13.34 -6.48
CA LEU A 17 11.31 11.96 -5.99
C LEU A 17 12.60 11.56 -5.27
N VAL A 18 13.77 11.87 -5.84
CA VAL A 18 15.06 11.60 -5.18
C VAL A 18 15.15 12.33 -3.84
N ASN A 19 14.77 13.60 -3.79
CA ASN A 19 14.76 14.37 -2.54
C ASN A 19 13.83 13.74 -1.48
N ILE A 20 12.65 13.27 -1.87
CA ILE A 20 11.72 12.58 -0.97
C ILE A 20 12.33 11.26 -0.46
N ILE A 21 13.00 10.50 -1.33
CA ILE A 21 13.68 9.26 -0.96
C ILE A 21 14.80 9.55 0.05
N ASP A 22 15.62 10.57 -0.19
CA ASP A 22 16.69 10.96 0.73
C ASP A 22 16.15 11.35 2.10
N ILE A 23 15.09 12.17 2.14
CA ILE A 23 14.41 12.53 3.39
C ILE A 23 13.86 11.29 4.08
N ALA A 24 13.24 10.36 3.35
CA ALA A 24 12.69 9.13 3.92
C ALA A 24 13.81 8.23 4.49
N LEU A 25 14.94 8.10 3.78
CA LEU A 25 16.11 7.36 4.24
C LEU A 25 16.74 8.00 5.48
N MET A 26 16.88 9.34 5.50
CA MET A 26 17.36 10.07 6.67
C MET A 26 16.43 9.89 7.87
N ASN A 27 15.11 9.95 7.66
CA ASN A 27 14.13 9.72 8.72
C ASN A 27 14.18 8.27 9.24
N MET A 28 14.38 7.29 8.35
CA MET A 28 14.58 5.90 8.76
C MET A 28 15.88 5.74 9.57
N ALA A 29 16.99 6.33 9.14
CA ALA A 29 18.25 6.28 9.87
C ALA A 29 18.16 6.98 11.24
N ASN A 30 17.51 8.14 11.31
CA ASN A 30 17.30 8.86 12.56
C ASN A 30 16.34 8.13 13.52
N ASN A 31 15.33 7.44 12.99
CA ASN A 31 14.47 6.58 13.79
C ASN A 31 15.22 5.34 14.26
N GLN A 32 16.10 4.75 13.44
CA GLN A 32 16.98 3.67 13.84
C GLN A 32 17.94 4.09 14.97
N LEU A 33 18.57 5.27 14.88
CA LEU A 33 19.41 5.83 15.96
C LEU A 33 18.63 6.08 17.26
N LYS A 34 17.34 6.43 17.20
CA LYS A 34 16.46 6.50 18.38
C LYS A 34 16.03 5.13 18.90
N LEU A 35 16.01 4.11 18.04
CA LEU A 35 15.57 2.75 18.34
C LEU A 35 16.73 1.79 18.65
N GLU A 36 17.99 2.22 18.59
CA GLU A 36 19.15 1.45 19.07
C GLU A 36 19.09 1.15 20.58
N TYR A 37 18.13 1.74 21.32
CA TYR A 37 17.78 1.36 22.69
C TYR A 37 16.70 0.25 22.80
N ASN A 38 16.07 -0.18 21.70
CA ASN A 38 15.07 -1.25 21.66
C ASN A 38 15.15 -2.02 20.31
N TYR A 39 16.06 -2.99 20.27
CA TYR A 39 16.40 -3.80 19.09
C TYR A 39 15.25 -4.73 18.68
N SER A 40 14.36 -4.28 17.79
CA SER A 40 13.48 -5.15 16.97
C SER A 40 12.82 -4.45 15.77
N ASP A 41 13.35 -3.32 15.26
CA ASP A 41 12.56 -2.56 14.28
C ASP A 41 12.60 -3.14 12.85
N THR A 42 11.56 -3.94 12.57
CA THR A 42 11.17 -4.52 11.29
C THR A 42 10.10 -3.69 10.58
N SER A 43 10.07 -2.37 10.84
CA SER A 43 9.04 -1.47 10.33
C SER A 43 8.91 -1.54 8.81
N ALA A 44 7.72 -1.94 8.38
CA ALA A 44 7.30 -2.00 7.00
C ALA A 44 6.59 -0.68 6.68
N ILE A 45 7.17 0.10 5.77
CA ILE A 45 6.70 1.45 5.48
C ILE A 45 6.36 1.55 4.00
N ILE A 46 5.18 2.13 3.74
CA ILE A 46 4.70 2.48 2.41
C ILE A 46 4.37 3.98 2.43
N TYR A 47 5.00 4.73 1.52
CA TYR A 47 4.77 6.16 1.32
C TYR A 47 3.89 6.36 0.09
N GLY A 48 2.87 7.20 0.20
CA GLY A 48 1.97 7.51 -0.91
C GLY A 48 0.77 8.32 -0.43
N ILE A 49 -0.20 8.48 -1.32
CA ILE A 49 -1.48 9.09 -0.98
C ILE A 49 -2.36 7.99 -0.38
N GLU A 50 -2.55 8.04 0.94
CA GLU A 50 -3.41 7.09 1.65
C GLU A 50 -4.89 7.45 1.42
N ILE A 51 -5.65 6.48 0.93
CA ILE A 51 -7.10 6.55 0.84
C ILE A 51 -7.71 5.84 2.05
N ARG A 52 -8.61 6.53 2.72
CA ARG A 52 -9.32 6.03 3.90
C ARG A 52 -10.82 6.02 3.64
N ASN A 53 -11.51 5.03 4.19
CA ASN A 53 -12.97 4.91 4.12
C ASN A 53 -13.54 4.96 2.69
N ALA A 54 -12.80 4.45 1.71
CA ALA A 54 -13.30 4.37 0.33
C ALA A 54 -14.51 3.45 0.26
N TYR A 55 -15.58 3.95 -0.37
CA TYR A 55 -16.82 3.20 -0.53
C TYR A 55 -16.70 2.19 -1.67
N VAL A 56 -17.26 1.00 -1.48
CA VAL A 56 -17.35 -0.01 -2.53
C VAL A 56 -18.50 0.36 -3.46
N VAL A 57 -18.18 0.80 -4.68
CA VAL A 57 -19.19 1.14 -5.68
C VAL A 57 -19.87 -0.14 -6.14
N ARG A 58 -21.19 -0.21 -5.88
CA ARG A 58 -22.06 -1.32 -6.27
C ARG A 58 -23.06 -0.81 -7.29
N ASN A 59 -23.48 -1.66 -8.22
CA ASN A 59 -24.63 -1.32 -9.04
C ASN A 59 -25.86 -1.24 -8.12
N SER A 60 -26.62 -0.15 -8.22
CA SER A 60 -28.02 -0.22 -7.82
C SER A 60 -28.72 -1.15 -8.80
N ASN A 61 -29.81 -1.79 -8.40
CA ASN A 61 -30.59 -2.72 -9.25
C ASN A 61 -31.21 -2.06 -10.52
N ASP A 62 -30.84 -0.82 -10.85
CA ASP A 62 -31.20 -0.17 -12.09
C ASP A 62 -30.32 -0.71 -13.23
N GLN A 63 -30.90 -1.67 -13.95
CA GLN A 63 -30.32 -2.39 -15.09
C GLN A 63 -29.86 -1.51 -16.27
N TYR A 64 -29.93 -0.18 -16.16
CA TYR A 64 -29.71 0.78 -17.25
C TYR A 64 -28.38 1.56 -17.17
N LEU A 65 -27.57 1.38 -16.12
CA LEU A 65 -26.25 2.00 -16.00
C LEU A 65 -25.12 0.97 -16.12
N VAL A 66 -25.28 0.03 -17.06
CA VAL A 66 -24.16 -0.80 -17.51
C VAL A 66 -23.41 0.02 -18.55
N ASN A 67 -22.34 0.68 -18.15
CA ASN A 67 -21.14 0.97 -18.95
C ASN A 67 -20.36 2.12 -18.31
N THR A 68 -19.22 1.81 -17.66
CA THR A 68 -17.95 2.58 -17.64
C THR A 68 -17.10 2.30 -16.39
N CYS A 69 -17.64 1.71 -15.33
CA CYS A 69 -16.89 1.43 -14.09
C CYS A 69 -16.86 -0.07 -13.76
N TYR A 70 -15.72 -0.55 -13.25
CA TYR A 70 -15.65 -1.86 -12.59
C TYR A 70 -16.53 -1.83 -11.34
N ILE A 71 -17.53 -2.70 -11.28
CA ILE A 71 -18.47 -2.81 -10.16
C ILE A 71 -18.12 -4.05 -9.36
N VAL A 72 -17.99 -3.91 -8.03
CA VAL A 72 -17.73 -5.05 -7.14
C VAL A 72 -19.03 -5.55 -6.53
N THR A 73 -19.31 -6.83 -6.76
CA THR A 73 -20.52 -7.48 -6.26
C THR A 73 -20.43 -7.79 -4.76
N ASN A 74 -21.57 -8.06 -4.12
CA ASN A 74 -21.58 -8.47 -2.70
C ASN A 74 -20.87 -9.81 -2.47
N ASP A 75 -20.93 -10.70 -3.47
CA ASP A 75 -20.32 -12.03 -3.39
C ASP A 75 -18.79 -11.96 -3.51
N GLU A 76 -18.25 -11.01 -4.28
CA GLU A 76 -16.79 -10.78 -4.38
C GLU A 76 -16.22 -10.07 -3.15
N TYR A 77 -16.92 -9.07 -2.63
CA TYR A 77 -16.49 -8.33 -1.45
C TYR A 77 -17.71 -7.84 -0.67
N PRO A 78 -18.03 -8.43 0.50
CA PRO A 78 -19.28 -8.14 1.21
C PRO A 78 -19.23 -6.83 2.02
N CYS A 79 -18.04 -6.31 2.31
CA CYS A 79 -17.90 -5.10 3.14
C CYS A 79 -18.34 -3.84 2.38
N LYS A 80 -18.83 -2.84 3.12
CA LYS A 80 -19.30 -1.56 2.54
C LYS A 80 -18.15 -0.65 2.09
N ASN A 81 -17.03 -0.72 2.79
CA ASN A 81 -15.85 0.10 2.56
C ASN A 81 -14.63 -0.78 2.33
N TYR A 82 -13.71 -0.34 1.49
CA TYR A 82 -12.39 -0.93 1.36
C TYR A 82 -11.54 -0.66 2.61
N PRO A 83 -10.55 -1.52 2.92
CA PRO A 83 -9.53 -1.20 3.90
C PRO A 83 -8.75 0.05 3.49
N ARG A 84 -7.91 0.59 4.38
CA ARG A 84 -7.01 1.67 4.00
C ARG A 84 -6.02 1.16 2.96
N TYR A 85 -5.80 1.94 1.90
CA TYR A 85 -4.87 1.58 0.83
C TYR A 85 -4.15 2.81 0.29
N MET A 86 -3.08 2.58 -0.45
CA MET A 86 -2.36 3.63 -1.16
C MET A 86 -2.91 3.78 -2.56
N SER A 87 -3.15 5.02 -2.99
CA SER A 87 -3.69 5.32 -4.31
C SER A 87 -2.85 4.70 -5.45
N GLY A 88 -3.52 4.32 -6.54
CA GLY A 88 -2.93 3.67 -7.70
C GLY A 88 -1.87 4.52 -8.43
N PHE A 89 -2.01 5.86 -8.38
CA PHE A 89 -1.13 6.82 -9.05
C PHE A 89 0.36 6.59 -8.75
N GLY A 90 0.68 6.15 -7.54
CA GLY A 90 2.03 5.70 -7.22
C GLY A 90 2.33 5.71 -5.74
N TYR A 91 3.22 4.83 -5.35
CA TYR A 91 3.68 4.70 -3.98
C TYR A 91 5.10 4.16 -3.91
N ILE A 92 5.78 4.44 -2.81
CA ILE A 92 7.14 4.01 -2.52
C ILE A 92 7.09 3.01 -1.38
N VAL A 93 7.64 1.82 -1.59
CA VAL A 93 7.74 0.77 -0.57
C VAL A 93 9.18 0.59 -0.13
N ASN A 94 9.40 0.45 1.17
CA ASN A 94 10.69 0.01 1.68
C ASN A 94 10.86 -1.51 1.51
N TYR A 95 12.11 -1.96 1.62
CA TYR A 95 12.45 -3.38 1.45
C TYR A 95 11.63 -4.32 2.35
N ASN A 96 11.45 -3.96 3.64
CA ASN A 96 10.71 -4.77 4.60
C ASN A 96 9.22 -4.88 4.26
N ALA A 97 8.59 -3.78 3.84
CA ALA A 97 7.20 -3.79 3.38
C ALA A 97 7.03 -4.68 2.15
N ARG A 98 7.95 -4.57 1.19
CA ARG A 98 7.94 -5.41 -0.01
C ARG A 98 8.06 -6.90 0.33
N LEU A 99 8.97 -7.27 1.24
CA LEU A 99 9.09 -8.66 1.68
C LEU A 99 7.81 -9.16 2.35
N LYS A 100 7.22 -8.38 3.25
CA LYS A 100 5.94 -8.74 3.90
C LYS A 100 4.81 -8.90 2.87
N LEU A 101 4.71 -8.01 1.89
CA LEU A 101 3.75 -8.12 0.80
C LEU A 101 3.95 -9.41 -0.01
N LEU A 102 5.18 -9.70 -0.44
CA LEU A 102 5.50 -10.95 -1.15
C LEU A 102 5.13 -12.18 -0.32
N CYS A 103 5.45 -12.16 0.97
CA CYS A 103 5.12 -13.24 1.89
C CYS A 103 3.61 -13.46 2.01
N THR A 104 2.82 -12.40 2.06
CA THR A 104 1.35 -12.47 2.03
C THR A 104 0.83 -13.10 0.74
N PHE A 105 1.34 -12.69 -0.43
CA PHE A 105 0.81 -13.16 -1.71
C PHE A 105 1.25 -14.59 -2.09
N PHE A 106 2.44 -15.00 -1.68
CA PHE A 106 3.02 -16.29 -2.08
C PHE A 106 2.89 -17.38 -1.03
N GLU A 107 2.19 -17.13 0.08
CA GLU A 107 2.03 -18.05 1.23
C GLU A 107 3.36 -18.76 1.59
N LEU A 108 4.48 -18.04 1.50
CA LEU A 108 5.79 -18.64 1.69
C LEU A 108 5.85 -19.21 3.11
N LYS A 109 5.99 -20.53 3.22
CA LYS A 109 5.88 -21.30 4.48
C LYS A 109 6.74 -20.81 5.65
N ASN A 110 7.75 -19.97 5.38
CA ASN A 110 8.64 -19.37 6.38
C ASN A 110 8.25 -17.93 6.79
N CYS A 111 7.07 -17.46 6.40
CA CYS A 111 6.68 -16.06 6.51
C CYS A 111 5.34 -15.86 7.25
N PHE A 112 5.06 -16.76 8.21
CA PHE A 112 3.92 -16.64 9.13
C PHE A 112 4.06 -15.41 10.03
N ILE A 113 3.58 -14.26 9.57
CA ILE A 113 3.28 -13.12 10.44
C ILE A 113 1.92 -12.56 10.05
N CYS A 114 0.92 -12.94 10.85
CA CYS A 114 -0.32 -12.23 11.15
C CYS A 114 -1.08 -11.58 9.98
N LEU A 115 -1.94 -12.37 9.34
CA LEU A 115 -3.22 -11.87 8.80
C LEU A 115 -4.34 -12.43 9.66
N MET A 116 -4.41 -11.99 10.92
CA MET A 116 -5.62 -12.15 11.72
C MET A 116 -6.31 -10.79 11.83
N TYR A 117 -7.48 -10.72 11.20
CA TYR A 117 -8.65 -9.91 11.54
C TYR A 117 -8.40 -8.49 12.07
N THR A 118 -8.65 -7.50 11.22
CA THR A 118 -9.20 -6.19 11.63
C THR A 118 -10.59 -6.04 11.06
#